data_AF-A0AAV8YUN3-F1
#
_entry.id   AF-A0AAV8YUN3-F1
#
_cell.length_a   1.000
_cell.length_b   1.000
_cell.length_c   1.000
_cell.angle_alpha   90.00
_cell.angle_beta   90.00
_cell.angle_gamma   90.00
#
_symmetry.space_group_name_H-M   'P 1'
#
loop_
_entity.id
_entity.type
_entity.pdbx_description
1 polymer ?
#
loop_
_entity_poly.entity_id
_entity_poly.type
_entity_poly.pdbx_seq_one_letter_code
_entity_poly.pdbx_strand_id
1 'polypeptide(L)'
;MFLAINFCMSQKVEKPVLSGQRIKTRKRGKVISPNEKERYDPIGFRDAIISGLDKCSNDFEAISRYLDSAGNKLDYRRYGECLFDILIAGGILVPGGTLSQEGDGPPKTDACIFNTPDEINMEIMKSWEQVFIKLMRHKYLEKIFQDEIKKILMFVKYFQPSDRKKLSVMLYIWIANASVPFSAVLVLNNSHLVKDHLALDFLIDMFKSWRQERGGNSLYSAIKKSNIESHLMSFIPDTKQSQQYFRNAFQDNGLEEILKLYNDQYQQQAKKELQVLLADSLAENKQQREIINEIKDVAVKENIQEHETVCIIWATVMDIPEWSKKEELVTEQAVRHLKYYTNLFSAFTQSARAELSLLLKVQDYCYSNMTFMKAFQKIIMLFYKTDVISEQSILKWYKQDYNVKGKMMFVEQMKEFIDWLQNAEEESDSEGESD
;
A
#
# COMPACT_ATOMS: atom_id res chain seq x y z
N MET A 1 53.53 -17.26 26.53
CA MET A 1 54.84 -17.92 26.68
C MET A 1 54.84 -19.14 25.76
N PHE A 2 55.63 -19.10 24.67
CA PHE A 2 56.03 -20.18 23.72
C PHE A 2 55.00 -21.26 23.36
N LEU A 3 54.43 -21.44 22.15
CA LEU A 3 54.86 -21.36 20.74
C LEU A 3 56.02 -22.29 20.34
N ALA A 4 55.69 -23.19 19.38
CA ALA A 4 56.53 -23.84 18.35
C ALA A 4 57.39 -25.05 18.83
N ILE A 5 57.63 -26.17 18.10
CA ILE A 5 57.62 -26.59 16.68
C ILE A 5 57.81 -28.14 16.66
N ASN A 6 57.24 -28.90 15.71
CA ASN A 6 58.05 -29.74 14.78
C ASN A 6 57.27 -30.53 13.72
N PHE A 7 57.85 -30.46 12.51
CA PHE A 7 57.56 -31.13 11.25
C PHE A 7 57.85 -32.64 11.29
N CYS A 8 57.14 -33.46 10.48
CA CYS A 8 57.76 -34.63 9.84
C CYS A 8 57.04 -35.04 8.54
N MET A 9 57.84 -35.46 7.55
CA MET A 9 57.50 -35.71 6.15
C MET A 9 57.09 -37.15 5.83
N SER A 10 56.18 -37.27 4.85
CA SER A 10 56.09 -38.25 3.73
C SER A 10 56.68 -39.67 3.88
N GLN A 11 55.81 -40.67 3.73
CA GLN A 11 56.14 -41.92 3.01
C GLN A 11 55.00 -42.28 2.03
N LYS A 12 55.35 -42.39 0.75
CA LYS A 12 54.46 -42.84 -0.35
C LYS A 12 54.26 -44.35 -0.25
N VAL A 13 53.02 -44.79 -0.36
CA VAL A 13 52.67 -46.20 -0.63
C VAL A 13 52.24 -46.31 -2.10
N GLU A 14 52.90 -47.19 -2.84
CA GLU A 14 52.64 -47.48 -4.27
C GLU A 14 51.31 -48.22 -4.47
N LYS A 15 50.63 -47.92 -5.57
CA LYS A 15 49.35 -48.55 -5.96
C LYS A 15 49.61 -49.84 -6.74
N PRO A 16 48.84 -50.92 -6.53
CA PRO A 16 48.87 -52.08 -7.40
C PRO A 16 48.23 -51.76 -8.76
N VAL A 17 48.90 -52.20 -9.82
CA VAL A 17 48.45 -52.17 -11.21
C VAL A 17 47.57 -53.39 -11.48
N LEU A 18 46.37 -53.18 -12.04
CA LEU A 18 45.59 -54.23 -12.68
C LEU A 18 45.53 -53.96 -14.19
N SER A 19 46.19 -54.85 -14.93
CA SER A 19 46.19 -54.94 -16.38
C SER A 19 44.86 -55.49 -16.90
N GLY A 20 44.26 -54.77 -17.85
CA GLY A 20 43.70 -55.37 -19.05
C GLY A 20 42.26 -55.92 -19.02
N GLN A 21 41.27 -55.04 -19.22
CA GLN A 21 40.11 -55.38 -20.06
C GLN A 21 39.60 -54.12 -20.78
N ARG A 22 39.71 -54.09 -22.11
CA ARG A 22 39.23 -52.99 -22.96
C ARG A 22 37.70 -52.96 -22.96
N ILE A 23 37.10 -52.13 -22.12
CA ILE A 23 35.68 -51.77 -22.22
C ILE A 23 35.58 -50.59 -23.20
N LYS A 24 35.07 -50.87 -24.41
CA LYS A 24 34.69 -49.82 -25.37
C LYS A 24 33.57 -48.97 -24.77
N THR A 25 33.87 -47.73 -24.42
CA THR A 25 32.86 -46.70 -24.15
C THR A 25 32.08 -46.42 -25.44
N ARG A 26 30.88 -47.00 -25.54
CA ARG A 26 29.89 -46.56 -26.53
C ARG A 26 29.45 -45.16 -26.10
N LYS A 27 29.81 -44.13 -26.87
CA LYS A 27 29.08 -42.85 -26.90
C LYS A 27 27.60 -43.18 -27.11
N ARG A 28 26.82 -43.27 -26.04
CA ARG A 28 25.38 -43.05 -26.13
C ARG A 28 25.24 -41.56 -26.36
N GLY A 29 25.11 -41.19 -27.64
CA GLY A 29 24.65 -39.88 -28.03
C GLY A 29 23.41 -39.59 -27.19
N LYS A 30 23.49 -38.52 -26.39
CA LYS A 30 22.33 -37.87 -25.85
C LYS A 30 21.43 -37.62 -27.06
N VAL A 31 20.30 -38.32 -27.14
CA VAL A 31 19.25 -37.96 -28.08
C VAL A 31 18.78 -36.61 -27.59
N ILE A 32 19.41 -35.57 -28.14
CA ILE A 32 18.93 -34.21 -28.09
C ILE A 32 17.58 -34.27 -28.80
N SER A 33 16.50 -34.06 -28.04
CA SER A 33 15.18 -33.86 -28.62
C SER A 33 15.27 -32.78 -29.71
N PRO A 34 14.59 -32.90 -30.85
CA PRO A 34 14.71 -31.95 -31.97
C PRO A 34 14.55 -30.46 -31.60
N ASN A 35 13.91 -30.14 -30.47
CA ASN A 35 13.62 -28.78 -30.01
C ASN A 35 14.82 -28.00 -29.42
N GLU A 36 15.93 -28.63 -29.05
CA GLU A 36 17.08 -27.91 -28.44
C GLU A 36 17.96 -27.15 -29.45
N LYS A 37 17.59 -27.14 -30.74
CA LYS A 37 18.37 -26.53 -31.83
C LYS A 37 17.69 -25.36 -32.55
N GLU A 38 16.57 -24.85 -32.07
CA GLU A 38 16.09 -23.56 -32.57
C GLU A 38 16.96 -22.45 -31.94
N ARG A 39 17.87 -21.90 -32.74
CA ARG A 39 18.63 -20.70 -32.42
C ARG A 39 17.66 -19.62 -31.95
N TYR A 40 17.95 -18.97 -30.83
CA TYR A 40 17.13 -17.84 -30.37
C TYR A 40 17.16 -16.77 -31.46
N ASP A 41 15.99 -16.49 -32.03
CA ASP A 41 15.82 -15.63 -33.20
C ASP A 41 14.65 -14.66 -32.99
N PRO A 42 14.83 -13.64 -32.13
CA PRO A 42 13.80 -12.65 -31.86
C PRO A 42 13.49 -11.79 -33.10
N ILE A 43 14.48 -11.59 -33.98
CA ILE A 43 14.32 -10.81 -35.22
C ILE A 43 13.42 -11.56 -36.21
N GLY A 44 13.68 -12.85 -36.45
CA GLY A 44 12.81 -13.69 -37.28
C GLY A 44 11.39 -13.79 -36.72
N PHE A 45 11.25 -13.87 -35.39
CA PHE A 45 9.93 -13.81 -34.74
C PHE A 45 9.22 -12.47 -35.00
N ARG A 46 9.92 -11.33 -34.81
CA ARG A 46 9.38 -10.00 -35.08
C ARG A 46 8.89 -9.87 -36.52
N ASP A 47 9.73 -10.24 -37.48
CA ASP A 47 9.43 -10.09 -38.91
C ASP A 47 8.21 -10.94 -39.30
N ALA A 48 8.08 -12.14 -38.73
CA ALA A 48 6.90 -13.00 -38.93
C ALA A 48 5.61 -12.38 -38.36
N ILE A 49 5.67 -11.77 -37.17
CA ILE A 49 4.54 -11.06 -36.55
C ILE A 49 4.15 -9.84 -37.36
N ILE A 50 5.10 -8.96 -37.68
CA ILE A 50 4.87 -7.74 -38.46
C ILE A 50 4.24 -8.08 -39.82
N SER A 51 4.80 -9.06 -40.54
CA SER A 51 4.25 -9.48 -41.85
C SER A 51 2.81 -9.99 -41.78
N GLY A 52 2.40 -10.58 -40.65
CA GLY A 52 1.02 -11.00 -40.44
C GLY A 52 0.10 -9.86 -40.04
N LEU A 53 0.56 -8.95 -39.19
CA LEU A 53 -0.19 -7.77 -38.77
C LEU A 53 -0.46 -6.81 -39.93
N ASP A 54 0.52 -6.59 -40.82
CA ASP A 54 0.35 -5.69 -41.98
C ASP A 54 -0.75 -6.19 -42.95
N LYS A 55 -1.01 -7.50 -42.98
CA LYS A 55 -2.10 -8.09 -43.77
C LYS A 55 -3.48 -7.89 -43.14
N CYS A 56 -3.54 -7.49 -41.87
CA CYS A 56 -4.80 -7.29 -41.14
C CYS A 56 -5.43 -5.92 -41.42
N SER A 57 -4.75 -5.01 -42.14
CA SER A 57 -5.28 -3.69 -42.50
C SER A 57 -5.84 -2.88 -41.32
N ASN A 58 -5.20 -3.00 -40.14
CA ASN A 58 -5.64 -2.39 -38.88
C ASN A 58 -7.07 -2.78 -38.40
N ASP A 59 -7.62 -3.89 -38.90
CA ASP A 59 -8.87 -4.47 -38.41
C ASP A 59 -8.62 -5.30 -37.14
N PHE A 60 -9.21 -4.89 -36.01
CA PHE A 60 -8.97 -5.51 -34.70
C PHE A 60 -9.44 -6.98 -34.62
N GLU A 61 -10.46 -7.36 -35.38
CA GLU A 61 -10.90 -8.74 -35.46
C GLU A 61 -9.94 -9.62 -36.25
N ALA A 62 -9.42 -9.12 -37.38
CA ALA A 62 -8.38 -9.76 -38.16
C ALA A 62 -7.09 -9.89 -37.36
N ILE A 63 -6.65 -8.84 -36.66
CA ILE A 63 -5.49 -8.86 -35.76
C ILE A 63 -5.66 -9.94 -34.69
N SER A 64 -6.83 -9.97 -34.01
CA SER A 64 -7.12 -10.98 -33.00
C SER A 64 -7.06 -12.41 -33.55
N ARG A 65 -7.67 -12.64 -34.72
CA ARG A 65 -7.70 -13.96 -35.38
C ARG A 65 -6.31 -14.40 -35.82
N TYR A 66 -5.54 -13.48 -36.39
CA TYR A 66 -4.17 -13.74 -36.79
C TYR A 66 -3.33 -14.15 -35.57
N LEU A 67 -3.33 -13.35 -34.51
CA LEU A 67 -2.53 -13.59 -33.31
C LEU A 67 -2.87 -14.92 -32.61
N ASP A 68 -4.16 -15.28 -32.54
CA ASP A 68 -4.61 -16.58 -32.00
C ASP A 68 -4.11 -17.74 -32.87
N SER A 69 -4.24 -17.62 -34.20
CA SER A 69 -3.78 -18.66 -35.13
C SER A 69 -2.25 -18.80 -35.16
N ALA A 70 -1.53 -17.68 -35.05
CA ALA A 70 -0.08 -17.60 -35.11
C ALA A 70 0.58 -18.19 -33.86
N GLY A 71 -0.08 -18.16 -32.69
CA GLY A 71 0.41 -18.79 -31.46
C GLY A 71 0.56 -20.32 -31.54
N ASN A 72 -0.05 -20.97 -32.53
CA ASN A 72 0.15 -22.40 -32.82
C ASN A 72 1.41 -22.68 -33.66
N LYS A 73 1.97 -21.66 -34.30
CA LYS A 73 3.12 -21.76 -35.22
C LYS A 73 4.36 -21.05 -34.70
N LEU A 74 4.18 -19.93 -34.02
CA LEU A 74 5.23 -19.10 -33.44
C LEU A 74 5.31 -19.34 -31.93
N ASP A 75 6.52 -19.42 -31.39
CA ASP A 75 6.75 -19.72 -29.98
C ASP A 75 6.56 -18.49 -29.08
N TYR A 76 5.31 -18.20 -28.75
CA TYR A 76 4.94 -17.12 -27.81
C TYR A 76 5.50 -17.32 -26.40
N ARG A 77 5.78 -18.55 -25.98
CA ARG A 77 6.36 -18.80 -24.66
C ARG A 77 7.80 -18.29 -24.62
N ARG A 78 8.54 -18.41 -25.72
CA ARG A 78 9.92 -17.95 -25.83
C ARG A 78 10.04 -16.48 -26.21
N TYR A 79 9.13 -15.96 -27.03
CA TYR A 79 9.21 -14.60 -27.58
C TYR A 79 8.09 -13.67 -27.11
N GLY A 80 7.39 -14.02 -26.02
CA GLY A 80 6.27 -13.23 -25.52
C GLY A 80 6.64 -11.79 -25.15
N GLU A 81 7.86 -11.55 -24.68
CA GLU A 81 8.39 -10.19 -24.46
C GLU A 81 8.42 -9.38 -25.77
N CYS A 82 9.05 -9.94 -26.80
CA CYS A 82 9.08 -9.34 -28.14
C CYS A 82 7.68 -9.11 -28.71
N LEU A 83 6.74 -10.04 -28.47
CA LEU A 83 5.35 -9.89 -28.90
C LEU A 83 4.70 -8.64 -28.30
N PHE A 84 4.89 -8.39 -27.00
CA PHE A 84 4.30 -7.22 -26.34
C PHE A 84 4.97 -5.92 -26.76
N ASP A 85 6.28 -5.91 -26.98
CA ASP A 85 6.98 -4.76 -27.56
C ASP A 85 6.38 -4.39 -28.93
N ILE A 86 6.16 -5.40 -29.79
CA ILE A 86 5.60 -5.18 -31.13
C ILE A 86 4.18 -4.62 -31.06
N LEU A 87 3.32 -5.19 -30.20
CA LEU A 87 1.93 -4.73 -30.08
C LEU A 87 1.81 -3.33 -29.44
N ILE A 88 2.76 -2.95 -28.59
CA ILE A 88 2.75 -1.65 -27.91
C ILE A 88 3.48 -0.58 -28.75
N ALA A 89 4.75 -0.81 -29.06
CA ALA A 89 5.65 0.16 -29.70
C ALA A 89 5.81 -0.04 -31.22
N GLY A 90 5.33 -1.15 -31.78
CA GLY A 90 5.41 -1.47 -33.21
C GLY A 90 6.62 -2.30 -33.60
N GLY A 91 7.57 -2.55 -32.70
CA GLY A 91 8.76 -3.36 -32.95
C GLY A 91 9.43 -3.76 -31.63
N ILE A 92 10.55 -4.49 -31.68
CA ILE A 92 11.28 -4.90 -30.47
C ILE A 92 11.94 -3.69 -29.82
N LEU A 93 11.70 -3.47 -28.54
CA LEU A 93 12.35 -2.42 -27.76
C LEU A 93 13.73 -2.89 -27.30
N VAL A 94 14.75 -2.04 -27.50
CA VAL A 94 16.11 -2.27 -26.97
C VAL A 94 16.34 -1.41 -25.73
N PRO A 95 17.38 -1.69 -24.92
CA PRO A 95 17.74 -0.82 -23.80
C PRO A 95 17.90 0.62 -24.26
N GLY A 96 17.11 1.53 -23.67
CA GLY A 96 17.00 2.92 -24.13
C GLY A 96 15.69 3.26 -24.83
N GLY A 97 14.75 2.31 -24.92
CA GLY A 97 13.37 2.58 -25.37
C GLY A 97 13.21 2.84 -26.87
N THR A 98 14.25 2.59 -27.67
CA THR A 98 14.21 2.69 -29.13
C THR A 98 13.91 1.34 -29.77
N LEU A 99 13.45 1.33 -31.03
CA LEU A 99 13.21 0.09 -31.78
C LEU A 99 14.52 -0.51 -32.31
N SER A 100 14.67 -1.83 -32.19
CA SER A 100 15.76 -2.58 -32.82
C SER A 100 15.71 -2.42 -34.34
N GLN A 101 16.84 -2.00 -34.92
CA GLN A 101 17.03 -1.86 -36.37
C GLN A 101 17.66 -3.11 -37.00
N GLU A 102 17.90 -4.18 -36.23
CA GLU A 102 18.49 -5.40 -36.75
C GLU A 102 17.50 -6.18 -37.63
N GLY A 103 18.00 -6.89 -38.64
CA GLY A 103 17.21 -7.68 -39.59
C GLY A 103 17.00 -6.99 -40.95
N ASP A 104 16.54 -7.76 -41.93
CA ASP A 104 16.31 -7.28 -43.30
C ASP A 104 14.87 -6.76 -43.52
N GLY A 105 13.94 -7.09 -42.61
CA GLY A 105 12.54 -6.64 -42.65
C GLY A 105 12.32 -5.23 -42.07
N PRO A 106 11.14 -4.63 -42.27
CA PRO A 106 10.80 -3.35 -41.64
C PRO A 106 10.84 -3.50 -40.11
N PRO A 107 11.53 -2.59 -39.40
CA PRO A 107 11.72 -2.72 -37.95
C PRO A 107 10.45 -2.37 -37.15
N LYS A 108 9.39 -1.90 -37.83
CA LYS A 108 8.17 -1.36 -37.24
C LYS A 108 6.93 -1.76 -38.05
N THR A 109 5.83 -2.06 -37.36
CA THR A 109 4.47 -2.12 -37.91
C THR A 109 3.63 -0.92 -37.50
N ASP A 110 2.61 -0.60 -38.30
CA ASP A 110 1.58 0.39 -38.00
C ASP A 110 0.46 -0.16 -37.11
N ALA A 111 0.35 -1.48 -36.99
CA ALA A 111 -0.62 -2.15 -36.14
C ALA A 111 -0.10 -2.25 -34.69
N CYS A 112 0.05 -1.12 -34.02
CA CYS A 112 0.44 -1.04 -32.61
C CYS A 112 -0.23 0.12 -31.86
N ILE A 113 -0.17 0.09 -30.53
CA ILE A 113 -0.77 1.12 -29.67
C ILE A 113 -0.15 2.51 -29.93
N PHE A 114 1.18 2.62 -30.06
CA PHE A 114 1.84 3.91 -30.27
C PHE A 114 1.50 4.55 -31.62
N ASN A 115 1.06 3.77 -32.60
CA ASN A 115 0.61 4.27 -33.89
C ASN A 115 -0.88 4.67 -33.94
N THR A 116 -1.58 4.61 -32.80
CA THR A 116 -2.92 5.20 -32.69
C THR A 116 -2.85 6.73 -32.80
N PRO A 117 -3.94 7.43 -33.20
CA PRO A 117 -3.95 8.89 -33.27
C PRO A 117 -3.53 9.54 -31.95
N ASP A 118 -2.86 10.70 -32.02
CA ASP A 118 -2.40 11.42 -30.82
C ASP A 118 -3.56 11.96 -29.98
N GLU A 119 -4.68 12.28 -30.61
CA GLU A 119 -5.95 12.48 -29.92
C GLU A 119 -6.51 11.11 -29.51
N ILE A 120 -6.58 10.88 -28.19
CA ILE A 120 -6.98 9.59 -27.64
C ILE A 120 -8.44 9.30 -27.98
N ASN A 121 -8.65 8.27 -28.78
CA ASN A 121 -9.97 7.69 -29.02
C ASN A 121 -10.16 6.44 -28.14
N MET A 122 -11.04 6.52 -27.16
CA MET A 122 -11.29 5.44 -26.21
C MET A 122 -11.87 4.16 -26.84
N GLU A 123 -12.54 4.23 -27.99
CA GLU A 123 -13.02 3.05 -28.72
C GLU A 123 -11.87 2.26 -29.32
N ILE A 124 -10.85 2.95 -29.84
CA ILE A 124 -9.62 2.35 -30.36
C ILE A 124 -8.85 1.70 -29.20
N MET A 125 -8.73 2.38 -28.05
CA MET A 125 -8.02 1.84 -26.87
C MET A 125 -8.73 0.60 -26.31
N LYS A 126 -10.06 0.60 -26.24
CA LYS A 126 -10.86 -0.58 -25.85
C LYS A 126 -10.75 -1.71 -26.88
N SER A 127 -10.62 -1.40 -28.17
CA SER A 127 -10.38 -2.42 -29.20
C SER A 127 -9.03 -3.10 -29.01
N TRP A 128 -7.98 -2.32 -28.71
CA TRP A 128 -6.68 -2.87 -28.29
C TRP A 128 -6.79 -3.71 -27.03
N GLU A 129 -7.51 -3.25 -26.00
CA GLU A 129 -7.78 -4.05 -24.79
C GLU A 129 -8.36 -5.43 -25.14
N GLN A 130 -9.33 -5.51 -26.06
CA GLN A 130 -9.92 -6.78 -26.49
C GLN A 130 -8.91 -7.70 -27.19
N VAL A 131 -7.96 -7.15 -27.96
CA VAL A 131 -6.86 -7.93 -28.56
C VAL A 131 -6.02 -8.58 -27.45
N PHE A 132 -5.63 -7.80 -26.43
CA PHE A 132 -4.86 -8.32 -25.29
C PHE A 132 -5.65 -9.36 -24.48
N ILE A 133 -6.94 -9.13 -24.18
CA ILE A 133 -7.79 -10.10 -23.47
C ILE A 133 -7.86 -11.44 -24.22
N LYS A 134 -7.99 -11.41 -25.56
CA LYS A 134 -7.99 -12.63 -26.38
C LYS A 134 -6.63 -13.34 -26.34
N LEU A 135 -5.52 -12.59 -26.41
CA LEU A 135 -4.16 -13.14 -26.26
C LEU A 135 -3.95 -13.83 -24.90
N MET A 136 -4.50 -13.29 -23.81
CA MET A 136 -4.38 -13.87 -22.46
C MET A 136 -5.10 -15.22 -22.29
N ARG A 137 -5.84 -15.72 -23.30
CA ARG A 137 -6.28 -17.12 -23.35
C ARG A 137 -5.09 -18.08 -23.30
N HIS A 138 -3.94 -17.69 -23.83
CA HIS A 138 -2.67 -18.36 -23.60
C HIS A 138 -2.16 -18.01 -22.20
N LYS A 139 -2.56 -18.77 -21.18
CA LYS A 139 -2.30 -18.46 -19.76
C LYS A 139 -0.84 -18.18 -19.39
N TYR A 140 0.13 -18.73 -20.10
CA TYR A 140 1.54 -18.44 -19.86
C TYR A 140 1.95 -16.99 -20.26
N LEU A 141 1.19 -16.34 -21.15
CA LEU A 141 1.41 -14.95 -21.54
C LEU A 141 1.02 -13.95 -20.46
N GLU A 142 0.11 -14.29 -19.54
CA GLU A 142 -0.32 -13.37 -18.47
C GLU A 142 0.86 -12.91 -17.62
N LYS A 143 1.71 -13.85 -17.20
CA LYS A 143 2.89 -13.52 -16.39
C LYS A 143 3.95 -12.76 -17.20
N ILE A 144 4.19 -13.18 -18.45
CA ILE A 144 5.13 -12.51 -19.36
C ILE A 144 4.68 -11.06 -19.59
N PHE A 145 3.39 -10.82 -19.81
CA PHE A 145 2.83 -9.49 -20.00
C PHE A 145 3.04 -8.58 -18.79
N GLN A 146 2.74 -9.10 -17.60
CA GLN A 146 2.90 -8.33 -16.35
C GLN A 146 4.36 -7.96 -16.09
N ASP A 147 5.30 -8.84 -16.44
CA ASP A 147 6.72 -8.58 -16.29
C ASP A 147 7.25 -7.64 -17.39
N GLU A 148 6.74 -7.75 -18.61
CA GLU A 148 7.14 -6.89 -19.72
C GLU A 148 6.61 -5.46 -19.58
N ILE A 149 5.36 -5.28 -19.14
CA ILE A 149 4.81 -3.94 -18.85
C ILE A 149 5.69 -3.19 -17.85
N LYS A 150 6.23 -3.87 -16.84
CA LYS A 150 7.15 -3.26 -15.89
C LYS A 150 8.43 -2.76 -16.57
N LYS A 151 8.99 -3.52 -17.53
CA LYS A 151 10.17 -3.09 -18.29
C LYS A 151 9.84 -1.92 -19.21
N ILE A 152 8.72 -1.97 -19.93
CA ILE A 152 8.26 -0.88 -20.80
C ILE A 152 8.07 0.42 -20.01
N LEU A 153 7.52 0.35 -18.79
CA LEU A 153 7.37 1.53 -17.93
C LEU A 153 8.71 2.16 -17.55
N MET A 154 9.81 1.39 -17.49
CA MET A 154 11.15 1.94 -17.27
C MET A 154 11.66 2.76 -18.46
N PHE A 155 11.08 2.59 -19.64
CA PHE A 155 11.45 3.31 -20.85
C PHE A 155 10.63 4.58 -21.11
N VAL A 156 9.70 4.94 -20.21
CA VAL A 156 8.83 6.13 -20.35
C VAL A 156 9.61 7.39 -20.73
N LYS A 157 10.82 7.59 -20.19
CA LYS A 157 11.70 8.72 -20.51
C LYS A 157 12.02 8.86 -22.00
N TYR A 158 12.06 7.77 -22.75
CA TYR A 158 12.49 7.75 -24.14
C TYR A 158 11.31 7.81 -25.12
N PHE A 159 10.08 7.64 -24.65
CA PHE A 159 8.88 7.74 -25.47
C PHE A 159 8.47 9.18 -25.72
N GLN A 160 7.79 9.41 -26.85
CA GLN A 160 7.20 10.70 -27.16
C GLN A 160 6.08 11.05 -26.17
N PRO A 161 5.77 12.33 -25.95
CA PRO A 161 4.70 12.72 -25.04
C PRO A 161 3.33 12.10 -25.39
N SER A 162 3.01 11.94 -26.68
CA SER A 162 1.76 11.29 -27.10
C SER A 162 1.76 9.78 -26.79
N ASP A 163 2.88 9.10 -27.01
CA ASP A 163 3.05 7.68 -26.67
C ASP A 163 2.93 7.42 -25.17
N ARG A 164 3.46 8.31 -24.33
CA ARG A 164 3.29 8.22 -22.87
C ARG A 164 1.82 8.32 -22.46
N LYS A 165 1.06 9.22 -23.09
CA LYS A 165 -0.39 9.35 -22.84
C LYS A 165 -1.16 8.11 -23.30
N LYS A 166 -0.84 7.57 -24.48
CA LYS A 166 -1.43 6.31 -24.96
C LYS A 166 -1.12 5.15 -24.00
N LEU A 167 0.13 5.06 -23.52
CA LEU A 167 0.54 4.05 -22.56
C LEU A 167 -0.13 4.22 -21.19
N SER A 168 -0.28 5.44 -20.68
CA SER A 168 -0.97 5.70 -19.41
C SER A 168 -2.45 5.30 -19.47
N VAL A 169 -3.11 5.56 -20.62
CA VAL A 169 -4.47 5.09 -20.88
C VAL A 169 -4.56 3.57 -20.92
N MET A 170 -3.72 2.90 -21.72
CA MET A 170 -3.73 1.44 -21.78
C MET A 170 -3.42 0.81 -20.43
N LEU A 171 -2.48 1.37 -19.66
CA LEU A 171 -2.13 0.86 -18.35
C LEU A 171 -3.31 0.91 -17.38
N TYR A 172 -4.05 2.01 -17.33
CA TYR A 172 -5.25 2.06 -16.48
C TYR A 172 -6.26 0.99 -16.93
N ILE A 173 -6.48 0.82 -18.24
CA ILE A 173 -7.44 -0.16 -18.76
C ILE A 173 -7.04 -1.58 -18.34
N TRP A 174 -5.76 -1.94 -18.50
CA TRP A 174 -5.23 -3.24 -18.09
C TRP A 174 -5.25 -3.46 -16.58
N ILE A 175 -5.11 -2.41 -15.77
CA ILE A 175 -5.28 -2.53 -14.32
C ILE A 175 -6.76 -2.73 -13.98
N ALA A 176 -7.65 -1.97 -14.62
CA ALA A 176 -9.08 -1.97 -14.34
C ALA A 176 -9.79 -3.25 -14.80
N ASN A 177 -9.19 -4.03 -15.70
CA ASN A 177 -9.64 -5.37 -16.10
C ASN A 177 -8.82 -6.52 -15.46
N ALA A 178 -7.90 -6.19 -14.55
CA ALA A 178 -7.02 -7.12 -13.83
C ALA A 178 -6.00 -7.89 -14.68
N SER A 179 -5.71 -7.46 -15.91
CA SER A 179 -4.60 -8.01 -16.72
C SER A 179 -3.24 -7.66 -16.13
N VAL A 180 -3.12 -6.46 -15.54
CA VAL A 180 -1.91 -5.96 -14.89
C VAL A 180 -2.22 -5.57 -13.45
N PRO A 181 -1.41 -5.98 -12.45
CA PRO A 181 -1.60 -5.52 -11.08
C PRO A 181 -1.25 -4.02 -10.98
N PHE A 182 -2.02 -3.25 -10.19
CA PHE A 182 -1.75 -1.82 -10.00
C PHE A 182 -0.33 -1.57 -9.47
N SER A 183 0.23 -2.47 -8.66
CA SER A 183 1.61 -2.37 -8.18
C SER A 183 2.68 -2.32 -9.28
N ALA A 184 2.34 -2.62 -10.55
CA ALA A 184 3.24 -2.41 -11.68
C ALA A 184 3.69 -0.93 -11.82
N VAL A 185 2.86 0.05 -11.43
CA VAL A 185 3.23 1.47 -11.49
C VAL A 185 4.40 1.82 -10.57
N LEU A 186 4.67 1.01 -9.54
CA LEU A 186 5.75 1.28 -8.58
C LEU A 186 7.13 1.25 -9.23
N VAL A 187 7.31 0.62 -10.39
CA VAL A 187 8.59 0.66 -11.13
C VAL A 187 8.92 2.07 -11.65
N LEU A 188 7.91 2.95 -11.76
CA LEU A 188 8.12 4.36 -12.09
C LEU A 188 8.84 5.12 -10.97
N ASN A 189 8.90 4.59 -9.74
CA ASN A 189 9.81 5.05 -8.69
C ASN A 189 11.25 4.67 -9.04
N ASN A 190 11.73 5.26 -10.13
CA ASN A 190 13.09 5.17 -10.62
C ASN A 190 13.72 6.56 -10.53
N SER A 191 14.95 6.63 -10.05
CA SER A 191 15.64 7.90 -9.78
C SER A 191 15.70 8.85 -10.98
N HIS A 192 15.81 8.34 -12.21
CA HIS A 192 15.83 9.18 -13.41
C HIS A 192 14.45 9.69 -13.82
N LEU A 193 13.40 8.87 -13.64
CA LEU A 193 12.02 9.27 -13.93
C LEU A 193 11.48 10.25 -12.88
N VAL A 194 11.85 10.04 -11.62
CA VAL A 194 11.45 10.88 -10.48
C VAL A 194 12.11 12.26 -10.58
N LYS A 195 13.41 12.32 -10.88
CA LYS A 195 14.15 13.60 -11.04
C LYS A 195 13.59 14.48 -12.15
N ASP A 196 13.12 13.87 -13.24
CA ASP A 196 12.58 14.59 -14.40
C ASP A 196 11.05 14.80 -14.31
N HIS A 197 10.43 14.53 -13.14
CA HIS A 197 8.98 14.59 -12.87
C HIS A 197 8.09 13.66 -13.71
N LEU A 198 8.67 12.90 -14.65
CA LEU A 198 7.97 11.98 -15.54
C LEU A 198 7.18 10.89 -14.82
N ALA A 199 7.66 10.43 -13.67
CA ALA A 199 6.98 9.41 -12.88
C ALA A 199 5.62 9.89 -12.36
N LEU A 200 5.59 11.08 -11.76
CA LEU A 200 4.37 11.68 -11.23
C LEU A 200 3.43 12.11 -12.36
N ASP A 201 3.96 12.73 -13.43
CA ASP A 201 3.15 13.19 -14.56
C ASP A 201 2.44 12.02 -15.26
N PHE A 202 3.14 10.91 -15.47
CA PHE A 202 2.55 9.68 -16.02
C PHE A 202 1.43 9.13 -15.14
N LEU A 203 1.63 9.14 -13.81
CA LEU A 203 0.63 8.67 -12.84
C LEU A 203 -0.62 9.57 -12.83
N ILE A 204 -0.44 10.89 -12.93
CA ILE A 204 -1.52 11.87 -13.02
C ILE A 204 -2.31 11.66 -14.32
N ASP A 205 -1.66 11.52 -15.46
CA ASP A 205 -2.34 11.27 -16.75
C ASP A 205 -3.19 9.98 -16.70
N MET A 206 -2.66 8.92 -16.08
CA MET A 206 -3.38 7.67 -15.87
C MET A 206 -4.59 7.88 -14.95
N PHE A 207 -4.45 8.59 -13.84
CA PHE A 207 -5.54 8.86 -12.90
C PHE A 207 -6.64 9.74 -13.49
N LYS A 208 -6.27 10.77 -14.26
CA LYS A 208 -7.23 11.62 -14.99
C LYS A 208 -8.05 10.80 -15.96
N SER A 209 -7.39 9.97 -16.76
CA SER A 209 -8.05 9.10 -17.75
C SER A 209 -8.99 8.10 -17.07
N TRP A 210 -8.53 7.45 -15.99
CA TRP A 210 -9.37 6.52 -15.23
C TRP A 210 -10.60 7.23 -14.64
N ARG A 211 -10.40 8.38 -13.98
CA ARG A 211 -11.48 9.15 -13.36
C ARG A 211 -12.52 9.58 -14.40
N GLN A 212 -12.08 10.06 -15.56
CA GLN A 212 -12.96 10.47 -16.64
C GLN A 212 -13.80 9.31 -17.19
N GLU A 213 -13.19 8.13 -17.38
CA GLU A 213 -13.84 7.00 -18.05
C GLU A 213 -14.62 6.05 -17.12
N ARG A 214 -14.21 5.92 -15.85
CA ARG A 214 -14.83 4.99 -14.87
C ARG A 214 -15.28 5.65 -13.58
N GLY A 215 -15.06 6.96 -13.42
CA GLY A 215 -15.47 7.73 -12.24
C GLY A 215 -14.49 7.64 -11.06
N GLY A 216 -14.53 8.67 -10.20
CA GLY A 216 -13.64 8.80 -9.05
C GLY A 216 -13.75 7.66 -8.03
N ASN A 217 -14.94 7.08 -7.83
CA ASN A 217 -15.13 5.94 -6.92
C ASN A 217 -14.35 4.69 -7.38
N SER A 218 -14.31 4.42 -8.68
CA SER A 218 -13.56 3.29 -9.23
C SER A 218 -12.06 3.46 -8.99
N LEU A 219 -11.54 4.67 -9.24
CA LEU A 219 -10.14 5.02 -8.99
C LEU A 219 -9.80 4.93 -7.49
N TYR A 220 -10.65 5.51 -6.64
CA TYR A 220 -10.50 5.47 -5.18
C TYR A 220 -10.38 4.02 -4.68
N SER A 221 -11.32 3.15 -5.08
CA SER A 221 -11.31 1.74 -4.67
C SER A 221 -10.07 1.01 -5.16
N ALA A 222 -9.61 1.29 -6.38
CA ALA A 222 -8.40 0.68 -6.93
C ALA A 222 -7.13 1.10 -6.16
N ILE A 223 -6.99 2.39 -5.88
CA ILE A 223 -5.86 2.95 -5.12
C ILE A 223 -5.82 2.32 -3.73
N LYS A 224 -6.93 2.39 -2.97
CA LYS A 224 -7.06 1.80 -1.63
C LYS A 224 -6.74 0.31 -1.62
N LYS A 225 -7.31 -0.46 -2.55
CA LYS A 225 -7.12 -1.92 -2.61
C LYS A 225 -5.66 -2.30 -2.86
N SER A 226 -4.93 -1.51 -3.62
CA SER A 226 -3.51 -1.74 -3.95
C SER A 226 -2.54 -0.93 -3.09
N ASN A 227 -3.05 -0.20 -2.09
CA ASN A 227 -2.28 0.65 -1.18
C ASN A 227 -1.34 1.65 -1.91
N ILE A 228 -1.78 2.15 -3.07
CA ILE A 228 -0.96 3.06 -3.89
C ILE A 228 -0.80 4.42 -3.19
N GLU A 229 -1.76 4.84 -2.37
CA GLU A 229 -1.70 6.10 -1.63
C GLU A 229 -0.47 6.20 -0.71
N SER A 230 0.01 5.07 -0.18
CA SER A 230 1.21 5.03 0.68
C SER A 230 2.52 5.25 -0.09
N HIS A 231 2.48 5.15 -1.42
CA HIS A 231 3.65 5.27 -2.30
C HIS A 231 3.67 6.57 -3.11
N LEU A 232 2.66 7.43 -2.99
CA LEU A 232 2.53 8.62 -3.85
C LEU A 232 3.74 9.57 -3.75
N MET A 233 4.31 9.73 -2.56
CA MET A 233 5.52 10.53 -2.34
C MET A 233 6.79 9.91 -2.91
N SER A 234 6.77 8.64 -3.29
CA SER A 234 7.93 7.99 -3.91
C SER A 234 8.09 8.35 -5.39
N PHE A 235 7.09 8.97 -6.01
CA PHE A 235 7.14 9.42 -7.41
C PHE A 235 7.67 10.85 -7.58
N ILE A 236 8.10 11.50 -6.50
CA ILE A 236 8.65 12.86 -6.51
C ILE A 236 10.06 12.89 -5.89
N PRO A 237 10.93 13.85 -6.27
CA PRO A 237 12.24 13.98 -5.64
C PRO A 237 12.10 14.39 -4.18
N ASP A 238 13.02 13.96 -3.31
CA ASP A 238 13.03 14.34 -1.89
C ASP A 238 13.60 15.76 -1.69
N THR A 239 12.82 16.76 -2.09
CA THR A 239 13.12 18.18 -1.85
C THR A 239 11.88 18.90 -1.33
N LYS A 240 12.09 19.96 -0.54
CA LYS A 240 10.96 20.80 -0.05
C LYS A 240 10.12 21.37 -1.19
N GLN A 241 10.75 21.74 -2.31
CA GLN A 241 10.06 22.24 -3.50
C GLN A 241 9.17 21.15 -4.13
N SER A 242 9.62 19.90 -4.12
CA SER A 242 8.85 18.76 -4.63
C SER A 242 7.59 18.47 -3.82
N GLN A 243 7.59 18.70 -2.51
CA GLN A 243 6.38 18.51 -1.68
C GLN A 243 5.28 19.52 -2.03
N GLN A 244 5.66 20.76 -2.35
CA GLN A 244 4.72 21.75 -2.86
C GLN A 244 4.28 21.41 -4.29
N TYR A 245 5.22 20.97 -5.14
CA TYR A 245 4.90 20.49 -6.49
C TYR A 245 3.88 19.37 -6.46
N PHE A 246 4.03 18.39 -5.57
CA PHE A 246 3.08 17.29 -5.40
C PHE A 246 1.66 17.80 -5.15
N ARG A 247 1.47 18.71 -4.19
CA ARG A 247 0.14 19.26 -3.89
C ARG A 247 -0.43 20.03 -5.07
N ASN A 248 0.37 20.90 -5.69
CA ASN A 248 -0.07 21.70 -6.83
C ASN A 248 -0.43 20.80 -8.03
N ALA A 249 0.40 19.81 -8.35
CA ALA A 249 0.20 18.92 -9.49
C ALA A 249 -1.14 18.17 -9.43
N PHE A 250 -1.55 17.68 -8.26
CA PHE A 250 -2.86 17.04 -8.13
C PHE A 250 -4.02 18.06 -8.15
N GLN A 251 -3.87 19.25 -7.55
CA GLN A 251 -4.89 20.31 -7.58
C GLN A 251 -5.11 20.86 -8.99
N ASP A 252 -4.04 21.21 -9.70
CA ASP A 252 -4.08 21.76 -11.06
C ASP A 252 -4.68 20.76 -12.07
N ASN A 253 -4.65 19.47 -11.74
CA ASN A 253 -5.24 18.39 -12.54
C ASN A 253 -6.63 17.94 -12.02
N GLY A 254 -7.20 18.60 -11.02
CA GLY A 254 -8.52 18.33 -10.46
C GLY A 254 -8.63 16.96 -9.77
N LEU A 255 -7.56 16.50 -9.12
CA LEU A 255 -7.45 15.21 -8.43
C LEU A 255 -7.32 15.37 -6.91
N GLU A 256 -8.01 16.36 -6.33
CA GLU A 256 -7.96 16.68 -4.89
C GLU A 256 -8.41 15.52 -4.00
N GLU A 257 -9.29 14.65 -4.50
CA GLU A 257 -9.69 13.44 -3.81
C GLU A 257 -8.50 12.49 -3.54
N ILE A 258 -7.50 12.48 -4.42
CA ILE A 258 -6.30 11.64 -4.27
C ILE A 258 -5.34 12.25 -3.23
N LEU A 259 -5.26 13.59 -3.17
CA LEU A 259 -4.54 14.26 -2.09
C LEU A 259 -5.19 14.00 -0.73
N LYS A 260 -6.52 14.02 -0.67
CA LYS A 260 -7.24 13.68 0.55
C LYS A 260 -6.93 12.24 0.99
N LEU A 261 -6.97 11.29 0.06
CA LEU A 261 -6.58 9.89 0.29
C LEU A 261 -5.17 9.75 0.88
N TYR A 262 -4.20 10.46 0.28
CA TYR A 262 -2.83 10.50 0.77
C TYR A 262 -2.74 11.06 2.19
N ASN A 263 -3.37 12.21 2.45
CA ASN A 263 -3.32 12.85 3.76
C ASN A 263 -4.00 12.00 4.84
N ASP A 264 -5.15 11.40 4.54
CA ASP A 264 -5.86 10.50 5.45
C ASP A 264 -4.99 9.29 5.80
N GLN A 265 -4.30 8.70 4.81
CA GLN A 265 -3.37 7.59 5.02
C GLN A 265 -2.15 8.00 5.85
N TYR A 266 -1.55 9.16 5.53
CA TYR A 266 -0.41 9.70 6.27
C TYR A 266 -0.77 9.88 7.74
N GLN A 267 -1.91 10.51 8.02
CA GLN A 267 -2.41 10.72 9.38
C GLN A 267 -2.71 9.41 10.10
N GLN A 268 -3.27 8.41 9.41
CA GLN A 268 -3.49 7.09 9.98
C GLN A 268 -2.17 6.39 10.34
N GLN A 269 -1.16 6.49 9.48
CA GLN A 269 0.15 5.88 9.71
C GLN A 269 0.88 6.57 10.87
N ALA A 270 0.87 7.91 10.93
CA ALA A 270 1.45 8.67 12.03
C ALA A 270 0.84 8.28 13.40
N LYS A 271 -0.49 8.09 13.45
CA LYS A 271 -1.18 7.61 14.66
C LYS A 271 -0.75 6.20 15.05
N LYS A 272 -0.57 5.31 14.07
CA LYS A 272 -0.11 3.94 14.32
C LYS A 272 1.33 3.92 14.83
N GLU A 273 2.20 4.75 14.27
CA GLU A 273 3.59 4.90 14.73
C GLU A 273 3.66 5.47 16.15
N LEU A 274 2.84 6.49 16.47
CA LEU A 274 2.68 7.00 17.84
C LEU A 274 2.22 5.89 18.80
N GLN A 275 1.28 5.05 18.37
CA GLN A 275 0.79 3.94 19.18
C GLN A 275 1.89 2.90 19.47
N VAL A 276 2.68 2.54 18.46
CA VAL A 276 3.82 1.62 18.60
C VAL A 276 4.87 2.22 19.54
N LEU A 277 5.25 3.48 19.33
CA LEU A 277 6.19 4.19 20.19
C LEU A 277 5.75 4.20 21.67
N LEU A 278 4.46 4.45 21.91
CA LEU A 278 3.87 4.42 23.24
C LEU A 278 3.93 3.00 23.84
N ALA A 279 3.56 1.98 23.06
CA ALA A 279 3.57 0.60 23.52
C ALA A 279 4.98 0.14 23.91
N ASP A 280 5.98 0.43 23.07
CA ASP A 280 7.38 0.11 23.33
C ASP A 280 7.89 0.82 24.59
N SER A 281 7.60 2.11 24.73
CA SER A 281 8.01 2.90 25.90
C SER A 281 7.38 2.41 27.21
N LEU A 282 6.14 1.93 27.18
CA LEU A 282 5.47 1.33 28.31
C LEU A 282 6.04 -0.05 28.64
N ALA A 283 6.35 -0.88 27.63
CA ALA A 283 6.96 -2.19 27.81
C ALA A 283 8.39 -2.11 28.40
N GLU A 284 9.13 -1.06 28.05
CA GLU A 284 10.44 -0.73 28.62
C GLU A 284 10.37 -0.18 30.06
N ASN A 285 9.16 0.05 30.60
CA ASN A 285 8.94 0.69 31.90
C ASN A 285 9.63 2.06 32.02
N LYS A 286 9.66 2.85 30.93
CA LYS A 286 10.16 4.23 30.99
C LYS A 286 9.33 5.05 31.98
N GLN A 287 9.93 6.12 32.53
CA GLN A 287 9.21 7.00 33.45
C GLN A 287 8.05 7.69 32.73
N GLN A 288 6.84 7.70 33.32
CA GLN A 288 5.67 8.31 32.69
C GLN A 288 5.89 9.77 32.26
N ARG A 289 6.68 10.54 33.01
CA ARG A 289 7.03 11.92 32.63
C ARG A 289 7.80 11.99 31.31
N GLU A 290 8.72 11.06 31.07
CA GLU A 290 9.48 10.97 29.82
C GLU A 290 8.56 10.56 28.68
N ILE A 291 7.70 9.56 28.90
CA ILE A 291 6.69 9.12 27.92
C ILE A 291 5.77 10.27 27.52
N ILE A 292 5.28 11.06 28.48
CA ILE A 292 4.41 12.22 28.22
C ILE A 292 5.11 13.22 27.29
N ASN A 293 6.38 13.53 27.55
CA ASN A 293 7.14 14.47 26.72
C ASN A 293 7.34 13.92 25.30
N GLU A 294 7.75 12.67 25.17
CA GLU A 294 7.99 12.00 23.89
C GLU A 294 6.71 11.96 23.03
N ILE A 295 5.57 11.58 23.63
CA ILE A 295 4.28 11.55 22.93
C ILE A 295 3.79 12.96 22.56
N LYS A 296 4.01 13.97 23.40
CA LYS A 296 3.68 15.37 23.07
C LYS A 296 4.49 15.88 21.89
N ASP A 297 5.80 15.62 21.87
CA ASP A 297 6.69 16.07 20.80
C ASP A 297 6.28 15.44 19.45
N VAL A 298 6.00 14.13 19.43
CA VAL A 298 5.55 13.45 18.21
C VAL A 298 4.15 13.90 17.79
N ALA A 299 3.20 14.04 18.72
CA ALA A 299 1.85 14.48 18.40
C ALA A 299 1.84 15.90 17.79
N VAL A 300 2.65 16.83 18.30
CA VAL A 300 2.81 18.18 17.73
C VAL A 300 3.46 18.11 16.35
N LYS A 301 4.55 17.33 16.21
CA LYS A 301 5.29 17.20 14.95
C LYS A 301 4.41 16.63 13.82
N GLU A 302 3.62 15.61 14.11
CA GLU A 302 2.77 14.94 13.13
C GLU A 302 1.34 15.53 13.03
N ASN A 303 1.08 16.60 13.81
CA ASN A 303 -0.21 17.29 13.91
C ASN A 303 -1.39 16.36 14.32
N ILE A 304 -1.11 15.41 15.21
CA ILE A 304 -2.11 14.52 15.81
C ILE A 304 -2.80 15.30 16.93
N GLN A 305 -4.13 15.39 16.86
CA GLN A 305 -4.88 16.21 17.80
C GLN A 305 -4.96 15.55 19.17
N GLU A 306 -5.02 16.35 20.24
CA GLU A 306 -5.05 15.86 21.62
C GLU A 306 -6.14 14.80 21.85
N HIS A 307 -7.35 15.05 21.35
CA HIS A 307 -8.48 14.12 21.47
C HIS A 307 -8.27 12.78 20.74
N GLU A 308 -7.38 12.72 19.76
CA GLU A 308 -6.98 11.49 19.07
C GLU A 308 -5.85 10.80 19.85
N THR A 309 -4.89 11.57 20.36
CA THR A 309 -3.80 11.07 21.21
C THR A 309 -4.32 10.38 22.46
N VAL A 310 -5.30 10.95 23.15
CA VAL A 310 -5.89 10.31 24.35
C VAL A 310 -6.61 8.99 24.01
N CYS A 311 -7.21 8.88 22.82
CA CYS A 311 -7.82 7.63 22.35
C CYS A 311 -6.76 6.57 22.03
N ILE A 312 -5.61 6.97 21.49
CA ILE A 312 -4.45 6.08 21.28
C ILE A 312 -3.90 5.61 22.62
N ILE A 313 -3.73 6.52 23.59
CA ILE A 313 -3.29 6.18 24.96
C ILE A 313 -4.24 5.16 25.59
N TRP A 314 -5.55 5.40 25.53
CA TRP A 314 -6.54 4.45 26.02
C TRP A 314 -6.37 3.07 25.37
N ALA A 315 -6.30 3.02 24.04
CA ALA A 315 -6.17 1.77 23.29
C ALA A 315 -4.90 1.01 23.70
N THR A 316 -3.75 1.68 23.77
CA THR A 316 -2.48 1.06 24.17
C THR A 316 -2.52 0.59 25.61
N VAL A 317 -2.95 1.44 26.55
CA VAL A 317 -2.98 1.11 27.98
C VAL A 317 -3.91 -0.08 28.24
N MET A 318 -5.07 -0.14 27.60
CA MET A 318 -6.04 -1.23 27.80
C MET A 318 -5.63 -2.55 27.14
N ASP A 319 -4.65 -2.54 26.24
CA ASP A 319 -4.12 -3.75 25.58
C ASP A 319 -2.98 -4.43 26.37
N ILE A 320 -2.44 -3.75 27.40
CA ILE A 320 -1.34 -4.29 28.23
C ILE A 320 -1.77 -5.52 29.06
N PRO A 321 -2.89 -5.49 29.81
CA PRO A 321 -3.20 -6.56 30.75
C PRO A 321 -3.91 -7.74 30.08
N GLU A 322 -3.61 -8.95 30.55
CA GLU A 322 -4.52 -10.08 30.37
C GLU A 322 -5.71 -9.93 31.32
N TRP A 323 -6.89 -9.69 30.75
CA TRP A 323 -8.09 -9.40 31.51
C TRP A 323 -8.76 -10.65 32.07
N SER A 324 -9.23 -10.55 33.32
CA SER A 324 -10.07 -11.57 33.92
C SER A 324 -11.38 -11.76 33.15
N LYS A 325 -11.84 -13.02 33.05
CA LYS A 325 -13.16 -13.35 32.49
C LYS A 325 -14.30 -13.19 33.48
N LYS A 326 -13.99 -12.93 34.76
CA LYS A 326 -14.99 -12.71 35.82
C LYS A 326 -15.27 -11.21 35.96
N GLU A 327 -16.53 -10.82 35.81
CA GLU A 327 -16.99 -9.42 35.77
C GLU A 327 -16.56 -8.58 36.98
N GLU A 328 -16.67 -9.12 38.19
CA GLU A 328 -16.26 -8.40 39.42
C GLU A 328 -14.75 -8.21 39.50
N LEU A 329 -13.98 -9.27 39.19
CA LEU A 329 -12.52 -9.20 39.24
C LEU A 329 -11.94 -8.30 38.15
N VAL A 330 -12.52 -8.31 36.95
CA VAL A 330 -12.04 -7.45 35.86
C VAL A 330 -12.33 -5.98 36.14
N THR A 331 -13.43 -5.68 36.82
CA THR A 331 -13.76 -4.31 37.24
C THR A 331 -12.70 -3.75 38.20
N GLU A 332 -12.36 -4.49 39.26
CA GLU A 332 -11.30 -4.07 40.20
C GLU A 332 -9.92 -4.01 39.53
N GLN A 333 -9.62 -4.99 38.67
CA GLN A 333 -8.37 -5.03 37.90
C GLN A 333 -8.24 -3.80 37.00
N ALA A 334 -9.30 -3.42 36.28
CA ALA A 334 -9.31 -2.28 35.38
C ALA A 334 -9.10 -0.96 36.12
N VAL A 335 -9.80 -0.75 37.24
CA VAL A 335 -9.64 0.45 38.08
C VAL A 335 -8.21 0.53 38.63
N ARG A 336 -7.64 -0.58 39.11
CA ARG A 336 -6.26 -0.61 39.62
C ARG A 336 -5.25 -0.30 38.53
N HIS A 337 -5.42 -0.89 37.35
CA HIS A 337 -4.58 -0.68 36.18
C HIS A 337 -4.62 0.77 35.72
N LEU A 338 -5.80 1.32 35.48
CA LEU A 338 -5.98 2.69 35.02
C LEU A 338 -5.50 3.71 36.04
N LYS A 339 -5.63 3.43 37.35
CA LYS A 339 -5.12 4.30 38.41
C LYS A 339 -3.61 4.54 38.30
N TYR A 340 -2.85 3.57 37.81
CA TYR A 340 -1.42 3.74 37.58
C TYR A 340 -1.11 4.76 36.47
N TYR A 341 -2.00 4.90 35.49
CA TYR A 341 -1.79 5.73 34.29
C TYR A 341 -2.54 7.08 34.33
N THR A 342 -3.12 7.49 35.46
CA THR A 342 -3.91 8.74 35.54
C THR A 342 -3.10 9.98 35.16
N ASN A 343 -1.81 10.04 35.54
CA ASN A 343 -0.92 11.14 35.15
C ASN A 343 -0.66 11.18 33.64
N LEU A 344 -0.62 10.02 32.99
CA LEU A 344 -0.49 9.93 31.54
C LEU A 344 -1.78 10.42 30.87
N PHE A 345 -2.94 9.98 31.32
CA PHE A 345 -4.22 10.44 30.76
C PHE A 345 -4.44 11.94 30.97
N SER A 346 -4.20 12.46 32.19
CA SER A 346 -4.41 13.87 32.50
C SER A 346 -3.58 14.79 31.62
N ALA A 347 -2.37 14.37 31.24
CA ALA A 347 -1.51 15.14 30.35
C ALA A 347 -2.06 15.36 28.93
N PHE A 348 -3.10 14.62 28.53
CA PHE A 348 -3.75 14.67 27.21
C PHE A 348 -5.29 14.82 27.31
N THR A 349 -5.78 15.29 28.45
CA THR A 349 -7.19 15.68 28.64
C THR A 349 -7.31 17.13 29.09
N GLN A 350 -6.53 18.03 28.49
CA GLN A 350 -6.54 19.46 28.85
C GLN A 350 -7.68 20.22 28.17
N SER A 351 -8.31 19.64 27.16
CA SER A 351 -9.49 20.20 26.49
C SER A 351 -10.75 19.35 26.73
N ALA A 352 -11.90 20.02 26.82
CA ALA A 352 -13.21 19.37 26.93
C ALA A 352 -13.50 18.40 25.76
N ARG A 353 -12.89 18.62 24.58
CA ARG A 353 -13.00 17.71 23.43
C ARG A 353 -12.23 16.41 23.69
N ALA A 354 -11.04 16.48 24.28
CA ALA A 354 -10.23 15.32 24.61
C ALA A 354 -10.86 14.50 25.75
N GLU A 355 -11.32 15.16 26.81
CA GLU A 355 -12.06 14.54 27.92
C GLU A 355 -13.30 13.79 27.41
N LEU A 356 -14.14 14.45 26.59
CA LEU A 356 -15.33 13.81 26.02
C LEU A 356 -14.97 12.63 25.10
N SER A 357 -13.88 12.74 24.33
CA SER A 357 -13.42 11.66 23.45
C SER A 357 -12.95 10.45 24.26
N LEU A 358 -12.23 10.66 25.36
CA LEU A 358 -11.85 9.60 26.29
C LEU A 358 -13.08 8.93 26.91
N LEU A 359 -14.04 9.72 27.40
CA LEU A 359 -15.29 9.20 27.98
C LEU A 359 -16.05 8.32 26.98
N LEU A 360 -16.23 8.80 25.74
CA LEU A 360 -16.85 8.01 24.66
C LEU A 360 -16.06 6.75 24.34
N LYS A 361 -14.73 6.79 24.45
CA LYS A 361 -13.89 5.61 24.22
C LYS A 361 -14.04 4.56 25.33
N VAL A 362 -14.15 4.99 26.59
CA VAL A 362 -14.49 4.10 27.71
C VAL A 362 -15.86 3.47 27.50
N GLN A 363 -16.85 4.27 27.10
CA GLN A 363 -18.21 3.80 26.81
C GLN A 363 -18.22 2.71 25.73
N ASP A 364 -17.57 2.97 24.60
CA ASP A 364 -17.49 2.04 23.47
C ASP A 364 -16.79 0.73 23.85
N TYR A 365 -15.68 0.83 24.62
CA TYR A 365 -14.96 -0.34 25.11
C TYR A 365 -15.81 -1.19 26.06
N CYS A 366 -16.41 -0.57 27.07
CA CYS A 366 -17.26 -1.28 28.03
C CYS A 366 -18.49 -1.88 27.34
N TYR A 367 -19.11 -1.16 26.40
CA TYR A 367 -20.26 -1.69 25.66
C TYR A 367 -19.92 -2.88 24.76
N SER A 368 -18.78 -2.80 24.07
CA SER A 368 -18.33 -3.85 23.15
C SER A 368 -17.81 -5.08 23.89
N ASN A 369 -17.47 -4.95 25.19
CA ASN A 369 -16.98 -6.04 26.01
C ASN A 369 -17.85 -6.24 27.25
N MET A 370 -18.77 -7.22 27.19
CA MET A 370 -19.78 -7.46 28.23
C MET A 370 -19.20 -7.70 29.63
N THR A 371 -17.93 -8.13 29.77
CA THR A 371 -17.31 -8.30 31.09
C THR A 371 -16.97 -6.98 31.77
N PHE A 372 -16.92 -5.86 31.03
CA PHE A 372 -16.60 -4.53 31.52
C PHE A 372 -17.82 -3.64 31.76
N MET A 373 -19.05 -4.18 31.64
CA MET A 373 -20.28 -3.38 31.80
C MET A 373 -20.37 -2.72 33.18
N LYS A 374 -20.02 -3.44 34.26
CA LYS A 374 -19.96 -2.86 35.61
C LYS A 374 -18.74 -1.96 35.86
N ALA A 375 -17.75 -1.98 34.98
CA ALA A 375 -16.54 -1.18 35.14
C ALA A 375 -16.73 0.28 34.71
N PHE A 376 -17.64 0.58 33.79
CA PHE A 376 -17.82 1.92 33.22
C PHE A 376 -17.95 3.02 34.28
N GLN A 377 -18.97 2.95 35.15
CA GLN A 377 -19.17 3.94 36.21
C GLN A 377 -17.94 4.07 37.14
N LYS A 378 -17.29 2.94 37.47
CA LYS A 378 -16.10 2.94 38.35
C LYS A 378 -14.89 3.60 37.68
N ILE A 379 -14.72 3.42 36.37
CA ILE A 379 -13.67 4.06 35.58
C ILE A 379 -13.91 5.56 35.47
N ILE A 380 -15.15 5.98 35.16
CA ILE A 380 -15.48 7.41 35.09
C ILE A 380 -15.31 8.08 36.46
N MET A 381 -15.73 7.43 37.54
CA MET A 381 -15.52 7.93 38.89
C MET A 381 -14.03 8.03 39.25
N LEU A 382 -13.20 7.08 38.84
CA LEU A 382 -11.74 7.17 39.01
C LEU A 382 -11.17 8.39 38.26
N PHE A 383 -11.53 8.55 36.98
CA PHE A 383 -11.05 9.66 36.16
C PHE A 383 -11.54 11.02 36.65
N TYR A 384 -12.75 11.10 37.19
CA TYR A 384 -13.24 12.30 37.87
C TYR A 384 -12.40 12.62 39.12
N LYS A 385 -12.22 11.64 40.03
CA LYS A 385 -11.46 11.80 41.28
C LYS A 385 -9.97 12.09 41.10
N THR A 386 -9.44 11.93 39.89
CA THR A 386 -8.02 12.11 39.56
C THR A 386 -7.80 13.22 38.53
N ASP A 387 -8.81 14.09 38.35
CA ASP A 387 -8.78 15.25 37.47
C ASP A 387 -8.42 14.92 36.01
N VAL A 388 -8.77 13.71 35.56
CA VAL A 388 -8.60 13.27 34.16
C VAL A 388 -9.80 13.71 33.32
N ILE A 389 -11.01 13.68 33.89
CA ILE A 389 -12.24 14.13 33.23
C ILE A 389 -12.98 15.07 34.18
N SER A 390 -13.33 16.26 33.71
CA SER A 390 -14.08 17.25 34.49
C SER A 390 -15.56 16.87 34.63
N GLU A 391 -16.19 17.41 35.67
CA GLU A 391 -17.64 17.33 35.86
C GLU A 391 -18.41 17.82 34.62
N GLN A 392 -17.98 18.94 34.05
CA GLN A 392 -18.63 19.56 32.89
C GLN A 392 -18.66 18.61 31.68
N SER A 393 -17.59 17.86 31.43
CA SER A 393 -17.54 16.86 30.37
C SER A 393 -18.48 15.67 30.64
N ILE A 394 -18.60 15.24 31.90
CA ILE A 394 -19.50 14.15 32.32
C ILE A 394 -20.97 14.58 32.14
N LEU A 395 -21.33 15.76 32.64
CA LEU A 395 -22.68 16.32 32.51
C LEU A 395 -23.05 16.56 31.03
N LYS A 396 -22.11 17.07 30.24
CA LYS A 396 -22.28 17.26 28.81
C LYS A 396 -22.55 15.93 28.10
N TRP A 397 -21.76 14.89 28.40
CA TRP A 397 -22.01 13.55 27.88
C TRP A 397 -23.38 13.05 28.30
N TYR A 398 -23.78 13.19 29.56
CA TYR A 398 -25.06 12.70 30.06
C TYR A 398 -26.27 13.34 29.36
N LYS A 399 -26.22 14.67 29.14
CA LYS A 399 -27.32 15.47 28.53
C LYS A 399 -27.46 15.31 27.02
N GLN A 400 -26.41 14.89 26.31
CA GLN A 400 -26.42 14.80 24.84
C GLN A 400 -27.38 13.71 24.33
N ASP A 401 -27.89 13.79 23.10
CA ASP A 401 -28.82 12.79 22.55
C ASP A 401 -28.24 11.36 22.54
N TYR A 402 -29.11 10.36 22.64
CA TYR A 402 -28.77 8.92 22.75
C TYR A 402 -28.28 8.27 21.45
N ASN A 403 -27.89 9.06 20.44
CA ASN A 403 -27.48 8.54 19.12
C ASN A 403 -26.12 7.81 19.14
N VAL A 404 -25.48 7.72 20.30
CA VAL A 404 -24.23 6.98 20.52
C VAL A 404 -24.54 5.58 21.04
N LYS A 405 -24.06 4.56 20.32
CA LYS A 405 -24.24 3.14 20.65
C LYS A 405 -23.86 2.83 22.10
N GLY A 406 -24.74 2.13 22.83
CA GLY A 406 -24.51 1.71 24.22
C GLY A 406 -24.78 2.76 25.30
N LYS A 407 -25.02 4.02 24.93
CA LYS A 407 -25.16 5.13 25.89
C LYS A 407 -26.34 4.97 26.84
N MET A 408 -27.51 4.56 26.35
CA MET A 408 -28.74 4.45 27.14
C MET A 408 -28.54 3.58 28.40
N MET A 409 -27.80 2.48 28.27
CA MET A 409 -27.51 1.58 29.39
C MET A 409 -26.61 2.22 30.45
N PHE A 410 -25.59 2.97 30.02
CA PHE A 410 -24.67 3.62 30.94
C PHE A 410 -25.24 4.89 31.56
N VAL A 411 -26.15 5.57 30.89
CA VAL A 411 -26.88 6.71 31.47
C VAL A 411 -27.69 6.25 32.68
N GLU A 412 -28.32 5.08 32.63
CA GLU A 412 -29.01 4.51 33.80
C GLU A 412 -28.05 4.19 34.94
N GLN A 413 -26.90 3.57 34.64
CA GLN A 413 -25.85 3.26 35.62
C GLN A 413 -25.25 4.52 36.28
N MET A 414 -25.25 5.64 35.57
CA MET A 414 -24.64 6.90 36.02
C MET A 414 -25.60 7.80 36.81
N LYS A 415 -26.91 7.51 36.86
CA LYS A 415 -27.94 8.37 37.50
C LYS A 415 -27.54 8.85 38.89
N GLU A 416 -27.28 7.93 39.82
CA GLU A 416 -26.92 8.29 41.21
C GLU A 416 -25.65 9.14 41.29
N PHE A 417 -24.69 8.90 40.39
CA PHE A 417 -23.45 9.68 40.35
C PHE A 417 -23.68 11.09 39.78
N ILE A 418 -24.58 11.22 38.81
CA ILE A 418 -24.96 12.53 38.24
C ILE A 418 -25.77 13.34 39.24
N ASP A 419 -26.74 12.72 39.92
CA ASP A 419 -27.50 13.37 40.98
C ASP A 419 -26.56 13.87 42.08
N TRP A 420 -25.56 13.06 42.45
CA TRP A 420 -24.53 13.48 43.40
C TRP A 420 -23.70 14.68 42.91
N LEU A 421 -23.23 14.67 41.65
CA LEU A 421 -22.47 15.80 41.08
C LEU A 421 -23.28 17.10 41.13
N GLN A 422 -24.56 17.04 40.76
CA GLN A 422 -25.44 18.21 40.71
C GLN A 422 -25.77 18.76 42.11
N ASN A 423 -25.99 17.88 43.09
CA ASN A 423 -26.36 18.30 44.44
C ASN A 423 -25.15 18.71 45.31
N ALA A 424 -23.95 18.20 45.01
CA ALA A 424 -22.73 18.52 45.75
C ALA A 424 -22.29 19.99 45.57
N GLU A 425 -22.59 20.61 44.43
CA GLU A 425 -22.37 22.06 44.24
C GLU A 425 -23.39 22.90 45.04
N GLU A 426 -24.67 22.50 45.10
CA GLU A 426 -25.74 23.25 45.80
C GLU A 426 -25.56 23.34 47.33
N GLU A 427 -24.94 22.33 47.97
CA GLU A 427 -24.63 22.37 49.41
C GLU A 427 -23.42 23.30 49.72
N SER A 428 -22.52 23.54 48.77
CA SER A 428 -21.33 24.37 48.99
C SER A 428 -21.57 25.87 48.84
N ASP A 429 -22.58 26.28 48.04
CA ASP A 429 -22.99 27.68 47.89
C ASP A 429 -23.98 28.15 48.95
N SER A 430 -24.61 27.24 49.70
CA SER A 430 -25.60 27.56 50.74
C SER A 430 -25.00 27.73 52.15
N GLU A 431 -23.72 27.44 52.36
CA GLU A 431 -23.00 27.74 53.62
C GLU A 431 -22.32 29.14 53.63
N GLY A 432 -22.50 29.95 52.59
CA GLY A 432 -21.91 31.30 52.48
C GLY A 432 -22.83 32.48 52.82
N GLU A 433 -24.13 32.25 53.07
CA GLU A 433 -25.11 33.29 53.41
C GLU A 433 -25.81 32.99 54.75
N SER A 434 -25.03 32.80 55.80
CA SER A 434 -25.54 32.96 57.17
C SER A 434 -24.39 33.27 58.14
N ASP A 435 -23.97 34.53 58.17
CA ASP A 435 -23.51 35.23 59.38
C ASP A 435 -23.59 36.76 59.20
#